data_AF-A0ABD6PPX5-F1
#
_entry.id   AF-A0ABD6PPX5-F1
#
_cell.length_a   1.000
_cell.length_b   1.000
_cell.length_c   1.000
_cell.angle_alpha   90.00
_cell.angle_beta   90.00
_cell.angle_gamma   90.00
#
_symmetry.space_group_name_H-M   'P 1'
#
loop_
_entity.id
_entity.type
_entity.pdbx_description
1 polymer ?
#
loop_
_entity_poly.entity_id
_entity_poly.type
_entity_poly.pdbx_seq_one_letter_code
_entity_poly.pdbx_strand_id
1 'polypeptide(L)'
;MHVRTSIIFALSMLTLGACVSHHPSVPHASTVKDRAYYFQHLDEAQAKKEQCLKDRVFEKAGVDMENSRDQQMIAAYPDDLLMLNQDNAELFSCIAAWTAANSAEPLRKWQRENEESEATNQKFEAQVMRFKAELEKKYSEIDWKKFYPAALYQESVHFLYTDSTSEEYAKKEAIERIFIDKAKRFIAESEANNIETLTQKMSQICKEDTWGYIPSCKVYYHVLKEKLSKKTLSELVEMEKQYNDGEHMPVPILFEAYRFTLGSALEKINRELMSDYGKLDSEYRQCVKKIGEKVSVTQMDSFEENFEPEFYLGFYPECAVTDNIMKQLEFPLDLNVAVESKIFHKIVKQSQEENEKFLIDEELSGIAWRKQLEESPEVLQTKKSLAQKYAQTPWQNFRSTIKQDYPDIESDFSGTEEEQKQKKIISTALRLILIEKIQPEMDKLEKKSIDELLTELRARCKEGEGIDWLSDTQCILYYRTFLKKIQGQTLEELLASKDKYEEGPSLVKFSYKLVLEGKEVKRSFELIKNDDKREAAYWQCIKNISKTIKKSGILETNDAESIILNEPGCKQVYYVMSNMNEEKRFTYFADTLLNKKRFKEAPKVQQD
;
A
#
# COMPACT_ATOMS: atom_id res chain seq x y z
N MET A 1 49.95 30.64 -11.23
CA MET A 1 49.90 31.17 -9.85
C MET A 1 48.68 30.56 -9.18
N HIS A 2 48.78 29.36 -8.59
CA HIS A 2 48.95 29.11 -7.14
C HIS A 2 47.81 29.69 -6.25
N VAL A 3 46.89 28.84 -5.74
CA VAL A 3 46.82 28.25 -4.35
C VAL A 3 45.76 29.04 -3.53
N ARG A 4 44.78 28.53 -2.74
CA ARG A 4 44.49 27.27 -2.00
C ARG A 4 43.00 27.20 -1.54
N THR A 5 42.42 25.99 -1.54
CA THR A 5 41.52 25.29 -0.55
C THR A 5 40.43 26.02 0.28
N SER A 6 39.17 25.53 0.21
CA SER A 6 38.48 24.72 1.26
C SER A 6 36.93 24.81 1.26
N ILE A 7 36.29 23.64 1.04
CA ILE A 7 35.13 23.01 1.72
C ILE A 7 34.10 23.93 2.43
N ILE A 8 32.82 23.84 2.01
CA ILE A 8 31.62 23.44 2.80
C ILE A 8 30.43 23.33 1.81
N PHE A 9 29.92 22.12 1.62
CA PHE A 9 28.59 21.83 1.07
C PHE A 9 27.62 21.75 2.25
N ALA A 10 26.52 22.49 2.23
CA ALA A 10 25.44 22.36 3.21
C ALA A 10 24.08 22.24 2.49
N LEU A 11 23.59 20.99 2.47
CA LEU A 11 22.23 20.54 2.71
C LEU A 11 21.05 21.25 2.00
N SER A 12 20.59 20.62 0.93
CA SER A 12 19.19 20.66 0.50
C SER A 12 18.82 19.36 -0.22
N MET A 13 18.31 18.36 0.50
CA MET A 13 17.46 17.28 -0.06
C MET A 13 16.52 16.74 1.04
N LEU A 14 15.24 17.07 0.90
CA LEU A 14 14.11 16.48 1.61
C LEU A 14 13.11 16.09 0.51
N THR A 15 13.07 14.82 0.12
CA THR A 15 11.95 14.18 -0.58
C THR A 15 12.04 12.65 -0.43
N LEU A 16 10.98 12.07 0.12
CA LEU A 16 10.44 10.71 -0.07
C LEU A 16 11.34 9.49 0.21
N GLY A 17 11.02 8.84 1.32
CA GLY A 17 11.32 7.44 1.62
C GLY A 17 10.85 7.17 3.04
N ALA A 18 9.87 6.27 3.22
CA ALA A 18 9.62 5.64 4.50
C ALA A 18 10.99 5.18 5.04
N CYS A 19 11.38 5.81 6.13
CA CYS A 19 12.75 5.76 6.61
C CYS A 19 13.06 4.33 7.03
N VAL A 20 14.02 3.72 6.34
CA VAL A 20 15.11 3.03 7.03
C VAL A 20 15.70 4.04 8.01
N SER A 21 15.13 4.10 9.22
CA SER A 21 15.75 4.82 10.32
C SER A 21 16.78 3.90 10.94
N HIS A 22 17.94 3.81 10.28
CA HIS A 22 19.15 3.93 11.09
C HIS A 22 19.09 5.32 11.70
N HIS A 23 18.65 5.43 12.96
CA HIS A 23 18.82 6.65 13.73
C HIS A 23 20.31 7.01 13.76
N PRO A 24 20.76 8.16 13.22
CA PRO A 24 22.12 8.62 13.46
C PRO A 24 22.11 9.38 14.79
N SER A 25 21.94 8.67 15.92
CA SER A 25 22.04 9.30 17.24
C SER A 25 22.31 8.36 18.42
N VAL A 26 22.98 7.22 18.23
CA VAL A 26 23.79 6.61 19.30
C VAL A 26 24.99 5.90 18.65
N PRO A 27 26.25 6.27 18.96
CA PRO A 27 27.38 5.43 18.61
C PRO A 27 27.34 4.21 19.54
N HIS A 28 26.62 3.17 19.13
CA HIS A 28 26.83 1.83 19.65
C HIS A 28 27.62 1.06 18.60
N ALA A 29 28.92 0.93 18.85
CA ALA A 29 29.71 -0.11 18.23
C ALA A 29 28.99 -1.44 18.48
N SER A 30 28.37 -2.03 17.47
CA SER A 30 27.69 -3.31 17.62
C SER A 30 27.75 -4.10 16.33
N THR A 31 28.41 -5.24 16.45
CA THR A 31 28.40 -6.42 15.59
C THR A 31 26.99 -7.06 15.55
N VAL A 32 25.94 -6.30 15.20
CA VAL A 32 24.58 -6.85 15.05
C VAL A 32 24.50 -7.57 13.71
N LYS A 33 24.33 -8.90 13.76
CA LYS A 33 24.09 -9.73 12.58
C LYS A 33 22.67 -9.48 12.08
N ASP A 34 22.55 -9.08 10.82
CA ASP A 34 21.29 -8.77 10.14
C ASP A 34 20.79 -9.96 9.29
N ARG A 35 19.71 -9.76 8.53
CA ARG A 35 19.15 -10.81 7.67
C ARG A 35 20.17 -11.26 6.62
N ALA A 36 20.86 -10.33 5.96
CA ALA A 36 21.85 -10.65 4.93
C ALA A 36 22.97 -11.54 5.46
N TYR A 37 23.47 -11.26 6.67
CA TYR A 37 24.42 -12.14 7.36
C TYR A 37 23.85 -13.55 7.53
N TYR A 38 22.64 -13.69 8.11
CA TYR A 38 22.10 -15.01 8.43
C TYR A 38 21.71 -15.83 7.20
N PHE A 39 21.29 -15.21 6.11
CA PHE A 39 21.07 -15.89 4.83
C PHE A 39 22.37 -16.47 4.22
N GLN A 40 23.52 -15.87 4.53
CA GLN A 40 24.83 -16.41 4.16
C GLN A 40 25.34 -17.50 5.14
N HIS A 41 24.75 -17.60 6.34
CA HIS A 41 25.20 -18.47 7.43
C HIS A 41 24.02 -19.26 8.02
N LEU A 42 23.35 -20.07 7.19
CA LEU A 42 22.09 -20.75 7.55
C LEU A 42 22.19 -21.64 8.80
N ASP A 43 23.32 -22.31 9.02
CA ASP A 43 23.54 -23.11 10.24
C ASP A 43 23.62 -22.24 11.50
N GLU A 44 24.26 -21.07 11.40
CA GLU A 44 24.25 -20.09 12.49
C GLU A 44 22.87 -19.47 12.69
N ALA A 45 22.10 -19.27 11.62
CA ALA A 45 20.73 -18.79 11.69
C ALA A 45 19.85 -19.78 12.46
N GLN A 46 19.98 -21.08 12.17
CA GLN A 46 19.25 -22.13 12.87
C GLN A 46 19.63 -22.18 14.36
N ALA A 47 20.93 -22.19 14.68
CA ALA A 47 21.40 -22.17 16.07
C ALA A 47 20.92 -20.92 16.82
N LYS A 48 20.94 -19.75 16.16
CA LYS A 48 20.46 -18.49 16.76
C LYS A 48 18.95 -18.52 16.95
N LYS A 49 18.16 -19.04 16.00
CA LYS A 49 16.70 -19.21 16.14
C LYS A 49 16.37 -20.05 17.37
N GLU A 50 17.02 -21.21 17.52
CA GLU A 50 16.84 -22.10 18.68
C GLU A 50 17.21 -21.40 20.00
N GLN A 51 18.33 -20.66 20.00
CA GLN A 51 18.72 -19.84 21.15
C GLN A 51 17.64 -18.81 21.50
N CYS A 52 17.13 -18.05 20.52
CA CYS A 52 16.15 -17.00 20.76
C CYS A 52 14.82 -17.54 21.32
N LEU A 53 14.41 -18.74 20.89
CA LEU A 53 13.25 -19.44 21.45
C LEU A 53 13.52 -19.87 22.89
N LYS A 54 14.68 -20.49 23.16
CA LYS A 54 15.08 -20.91 24.51
C LYS A 54 15.19 -19.73 25.50
N ASP A 55 15.77 -18.62 25.04
CA ASP A 55 15.94 -17.40 25.83
C ASP A 55 14.65 -16.56 25.91
N ARG A 56 13.56 -17.06 25.30
CA ARG A 56 12.21 -16.46 25.28
C ARG A 56 12.22 -15.02 24.79
N VAL A 57 13.08 -14.71 23.80
CA VAL A 57 13.29 -13.34 23.30
C VAL A 57 12.01 -12.78 22.68
N PHE A 58 11.27 -13.61 21.93
CA PHE A 58 10.00 -13.25 21.29
C PHE A 58 8.88 -13.05 22.32
N GLU A 59 8.74 -13.97 23.29
CA GLU A 59 7.74 -13.83 24.35
C GLU A 59 7.97 -12.59 25.23
N LYS A 60 9.24 -12.26 25.53
CA LYS A 60 9.62 -10.99 26.20
C LYS A 60 9.21 -9.76 25.38
N ALA A 61 9.13 -9.90 24.06
CA ALA A 61 8.65 -8.87 23.15
C ALA A 61 7.11 -8.85 23.00
N GLY A 62 6.41 -9.81 23.63
CA GLY A 62 4.96 -9.96 23.58
C GLY A 62 4.45 -10.86 22.47
N VAL A 63 5.33 -11.65 21.84
CA VAL A 63 5.02 -12.45 20.66
C VAL A 63 5.02 -13.94 20.94
N ASP A 64 3.96 -14.62 20.50
CA ASP A 64 3.80 -16.06 20.58
C ASP A 64 4.27 -16.72 19.27
N MET A 65 5.46 -17.34 19.31
CA MET A 65 6.03 -18.00 18.14
C MET A 65 5.36 -19.32 17.78
N GLU A 66 4.45 -19.86 18.60
CA GLU A 66 3.63 -21.03 18.24
C GLU A 66 2.39 -20.62 17.43
N ASN A 67 2.00 -19.34 17.49
CA ASN A 67 0.87 -18.80 16.76
C ASN A 67 1.26 -18.40 15.33
N SER A 68 0.61 -19.00 14.33
CA SER A 68 0.87 -18.71 12.92
C SER A 68 0.56 -17.26 12.54
N ARG A 69 -0.43 -16.63 13.18
CA ARG A 69 -0.75 -15.21 12.97
C ARG A 69 0.44 -14.35 13.43
N ASP A 70 0.98 -14.61 14.61
CA ASP A 70 2.11 -13.87 15.16
C ASP A 70 3.36 -13.99 14.27
N GLN A 71 3.64 -15.20 13.78
CA GLN A 71 4.72 -15.44 12.82
C GLN A 71 4.55 -14.60 11.55
N GLN A 72 3.34 -14.55 10.99
CA GLN A 72 3.03 -13.72 9.83
C GLN A 72 3.21 -12.23 10.15
N MET A 73 2.73 -11.78 11.31
CA MET A 73 2.76 -10.36 11.69
C MET A 73 4.17 -9.84 11.98
N ILE A 74 5.02 -10.62 12.66
CA ILE A 74 6.44 -10.24 12.87
C ILE A 74 7.14 -10.09 11.53
N ALA A 75 6.86 -10.99 10.61
CA ALA A 75 7.53 -10.98 9.32
C ALA A 75 7.00 -9.86 8.42
N ALA A 76 5.71 -9.53 8.57
CA ALA A 76 5.07 -8.44 7.85
C ALA A 76 5.45 -7.05 8.35
N TYR A 77 5.54 -6.90 9.67
CA TYR A 77 5.77 -5.61 10.32
C TYR A 77 6.88 -5.73 11.38
N PRO A 78 8.10 -6.16 11.00
CA PRO A 78 9.20 -6.34 11.95
C PRO A 78 9.62 -5.02 12.59
N ASP A 79 9.59 -3.94 11.81
CA ASP A 79 9.96 -2.60 12.27
C ASP A 79 9.01 -2.10 13.37
N ASP A 80 7.71 -2.39 13.22
CA ASP A 80 6.72 -2.02 14.23
C ASP A 80 7.03 -2.71 15.57
N LEU A 81 7.33 -4.01 15.52
CA LEU A 81 7.70 -4.77 16.71
C LEU A 81 9.00 -4.26 17.35
N LEU A 82 10.00 -3.92 16.53
CA LEU A 82 11.27 -3.36 17.00
C LEU A 82 11.06 -1.99 17.67
N MET A 83 10.20 -1.14 17.10
CA MET A 83 9.83 0.14 17.70
C MET A 83 9.15 -0.02 19.06
N LEU A 84 8.35 -1.07 19.26
CA LEU A 84 7.73 -1.39 20.55
C LEU A 84 8.72 -1.96 21.58
N ASN A 85 9.89 -2.40 21.13
CA ASN A 85 10.88 -3.16 21.89
C ASN A 85 12.30 -2.60 21.75
N GLN A 86 12.43 -1.27 21.76
CA GLN A 86 13.73 -0.58 21.67
C GLN A 86 14.70 -0.98 22.80
N ASP A 87 14.20 -1.52 23.91
CA ASP A 87 14.98 -2.04 25.03
C ASP A 87 15.51 -3.48 24.82
N ASN A 88 15.05 -4.18 23.79
CA ASN A 88 15.43 -5.56 23.48
C ASN A 88 16.46 -5.61 22.34
N ALA A 89 17.74 -5.41 22.68
CA ALA A 89 18.84 -5.37 21.72
C ALA A 89 19.02 -6.68 20.92
N GLU A 90 18.54 -7.82 21.42
CA GLU A 90 18.66 -9.12 20.75
C GLU A 90 17.54 -9.39 19.74
N LEU A 91 16.40 -8.72 19.88
CA LEU A 91 15.20 -9.00 19.08
C LEU A 91 15.43 -8.86 17.59
N PHE A 92 16.17 -7.84 17.16
CA PHE A 92 16.52 -7.63 15.75
C PHE A 92 17.26 -8.84 15.16
N SER A 93 18.31 -9.29 15.84
CA SER A 93 19.11 -10.45 15.42
C SER A 93 18.29 -11.75 15.47
N CYS A 94 17.38 -11.89 16.44
CA CYS A 94 16.48 -13.03 16.53
C CYS A 94 15.45 -13.08 15.41
N ILE A 95 14.83 -11.95 15.05
CA ILE A 95 13.92 -11.86 13.89
C ILE A 95 14.69 -12.22 12.62
N ALA A 96 15.89 -11.67 12.45
CA ALA A 96 16.72 -11.93 11.28
C ALA A 96 17.10 -13.42 11.13
N ALA A 97 17.56 -14.03 12.22
CA ALA A 97 17.90 -15.45 12.24
C ALA A 97 16.67 -16.35 12.02
N TRP A 98 15.53 -16.01 12.63
CA TRP A 98 14.30 -16.77 12.46
C TRP A 98 13.82 -16.78 11.00
N THR A 99 13.84 -15.61 10.33
CA THR A 99 13.50 -15.51 8.91
C THR A 99 14.42 -16.37 8.05
N ALA A 100 15.74 -16.24 8.21
CA ALA A 100 16.71 -17.01 7.41
C ALA A 100 16.62 -18.52 7.66
N ALA A 101 16.41 -18.94 8.91
CA ALA A 101 16.29 -20.34 9.27
C ALA A 101 15.03 -21.00 8.69
N ASN A 102 13.92 -20.27 8.57
CA ASN A 102 12.71 -20.80 7.93
C ASN A 102 12.88 -20.98 6.42
N SER A 103 13.60 -20.06 5.76
CA SER A 103 13.92 -20.17 4.33
C SER A 103 15.08 -21.13 4.01
N ALA A 104 15.69 -21.77 5.02
CA ALA A 104 16.90 -22.57 4.85
C ALA A 104 16.67 -23.84 4.03
N GLU A 105 15.59 -24.59 4.28
CA GLU A 105 15.32 -25.83 3.54
C GLU A 105 14.95 -25.56 2.07
N PRO A 106 14.05 -24.61 1.75
CA PRO A 106 13.80 -24.26 0.36
C PRO A 106 15.06 -23.81 -0.39
N LEU A 107 15.91 -22.99 0.25
CA LEU A 107 17.18 -22.54 -0.34
C LEU A 107 18.15 -23.71 -0.57
N ARG A 108 18.32 -24.62 0.41
CA ARG A 108 19.16 -25.81 0.27
C ARG A 108 18.64 -26.79 -0.78
N LYS A 109 17.32 -26.91 -0.92
CA LYS A 109 16.70 -27.71 -1.97
C LYS A 109 17.05 -27.14 -3.35
N TRP A 110 16.87 -25.83 -3.54
CA TRP A 110 17.25 -25.16 -4.78
C TRP A 110 18.74 -25.29 -5.08
N GLN A 111 19.62 -25.15 -4.08
CA GLN A 111 21.07 -25.34 -4.23
C GLN A 111 21.41 -26.74 -4.75
N ARG A 112 20.82 -27.79 -4.17
CA ARG A 112 21.01 -29.18 -4.62
C ARG A 112 20.52 -29.40 -6.06
N GLU A 113 19.31 -28.95 -6.37
CA GLU A 113 18.73 -29.07 -7.71
C GLU A 113 19.59 -28.34 -8.76
N ASN A 114 20.13 -27.17 -8.41
CA ASN A 114 21.01 -26.41 -9.29
C ASN A 114 22.39 -27.09 -9.46
N GLU A 115 22.98 -27.64 -8.40
CA GLU A 115 24.23 -28.43 -8.48
C GLU A 115 24.06 -29.68 -9.34
N GLU A 116 22.95 -30.41 -9.20
CA GLU A 116 22.63 -31.58 -10.01
C GLU A 116 22.43 -31.22 -11.49
N SER A 117 21.73 -30.11 -11.75
CA SER A 117 21.55 -29.55 -13.10
C SER A 117 22.89 -29.15 -13.72
N GLU A 118 23.76 -28.47 -12.97
CA GLU A 118 25.09 -28.07 -13.44
C GLU A 118 26.00 -29.27 -13.72
N ALA A 119 25.99 -30.30 -12.86
CA ALA A 119 26.70 -31.55 -13.10
C ALA A 119 26.20 -32.28 -14.35
N THR A 120 24.90 -32.23 -14.61
CA THR A 120 24.28 -32.80 -15.82
C THR A 120 24.69 -32.02 -17.06
N ASN A 121 24.67 -30.68 -16.99
CA ASN A 121 25.12 -29.81 -18.07
C ASN A 121 26.61 -29.99 -18.38
N GLN A 122 27.47 -30.16 -17.37
CA GLN A 122 28.90 -30.44 -17.59
C GLN A 122 29.12 -31.78 -18.33
N LYS A 123 28.36 -32.82 -17.99
CA LYS A 123 28.41 -34.10 -18.71
C LYS A 123 27.93 -33.96 -20.16
N PHE A 124 26.84 -33.22 -20.37
CA PHE A 124 26.33 -32.91 -21.70
C PHE A 124 27.37 -32.14 -22.53
N GLU A 125 27.97 -31.09 -21.98
CA GLU A 125 29.02 -30.30 -22.64
C GLU A 125 30.25 -31.14 -23.01
N ALA A 126 30.68 -32.05 -22.14
CA ALA A 126 31.77 -32.97 -22.46
C ALA A 126 31.43 -33.89 -23.65
N GLN A 127 30.18 -34.38 -23.73
CA GLN A 127 29.72 -35.17 -24.88
C GLN A 127 29.66 -34.34 -26.16
N VAL A 128 29.12 -33.11 -26.09
CA VAL A 128 29.07 -32.18 -27.21
C VAL A 128 30.46 -31.90 -27.75
N MET A 129 31.44 -31.61 -26.89
CA MET A 129 32.81 -31.32 -27.32
C MET A 129 33.50 -32.53 -27.95
N ARG A 130 33.23 -33.74 -27.44
CA ARG A 130 33.70 -34.99 -28.06
C ARG A 130 33.11 -35.17 -29.46
N PHE A 131 31.79 -35.09 -29.60
CA PHE A 131 31.13 -35.21 -30.90
C PHE A 131 31.59 -34.11 -31.86
N LYS A 132 31.76 -32.88 -31.37
CA LYS A 132 32.28 -31.77 -32.18
C LYS A 132 33.61 -32.13 -32.82
N ALA A 133 34.58 -32.59 -32.03
CA ALA A 133 35.91 -32.96 -32.55
C ALA A 133 35.86 -34.12 -33.56
N GLU A 134 35.01 -35.13 -33.32
CA GLU A 134 34.82 -36.27 -34.23
C GLU A 134 34.18 -35.83 -35.56
N LEU A 135 33.10 -35.06 -35.49
CA LEU A 135 32.31 -34.63 -36.66
C LEU A 135 33.02 -33.53 -37.47
N GLU A 136 33.76 -32.63 -36.82
CA GLU A 136 34.50 -31.56 -37.50
C GLU A 136 35.56 -32.14 -38.44
N LYS A 137 36.23 -33.23 -38.03
CA LYS A 137 37.14 -33.98 -38.90
C LYS A 137 36.41 -34.71 -40.03
N LYS A 138 35.28 -35.36 -39.74
CA LYS A 138 34.49 -36.11 -40.73
C LYS A 138 33.96 -35.22 -41.85
N TYR A 139 33.60 -33.98 -41.53
CA TYR A 139 32.94 -33.04 -42.43
C TYR A 139 33.81 -31.82 -42.79
N SER A 140 35.14 -31.94 -42.74
CA SER A 140 36.05 -30.81 -43.01
C SER A 140 35.80 -30.17 -44.38
N GLU A 141 35.61 -31.00 -45.42
CA GLU A 141 35.48 -30.57 -46.81
C GLU A 141 34.08 -30.08 -47.21
N ILE A 142 33.07 -30.23 -46.34
CA ILE A 142 31.70 -29.81 -46.66
C ILE A 142 31.54 -28.31 -46.36
N ASP A 143 31.13 -27.56 -47.39
CA ASP A 143 30.75 -26.14 -47.28
C ASP A 143 29.57 -25.93 -46.33
N TRP A 144 29.54 -24.79 -45.63
CA TRP A 144 28.53 -24.49 -44.61
C TRP A 144 27.09 -24.57 -45.15
N LYS A 145 26.85 -24.25 -46.43
CA LYS A 145 25.51 -24.31 -47.05
C LYS A 145 24.99 -25.72 -47.27
N LYS A 146 25.86 -26.73 -47.21
CA LYS A 146 25.49 -28.14 -47.36
C LYS A 146 25.72 -28.95 -46.09
N PHE A 147 26.59 -28.44 -45.21
CA PHE A 147 27.01 -29.12 -44.00
C PHE A 147 25.84 -29.51 -43.10
N TYR A 148 25.03 -28.54 -42.69
CA TYR A 148 24.00 -28.76 -41.66
C TYR A 148 22.98 -29.85 -42.04
N PRO A 149 22.28 -29.79 -43.20
CA PRO A 149 21.36 -30.86 -43.60
C PRO A 149 22.07 -32.20 -43.88
N ALA A 150 23.31 -32.19 -44.38
CA ALA A 150 24.07 -33.41 -44.63
C ALA A 150 24.46 -34.11 -43.32
N ALA A 151 24.92 -33.35 -42.32
CA ALA A 151 25.33 -33.87 -41.03
C ALA A 151 24.13 -34.45 -40.26
N LEU A 152 22.98 -33.74 -40.23
CA LEU A 152 21.77 -34.27 -39.59
C LEU A 152 21.34 -35.61 -40.20
N TYR A 153 21.30 -35.71 -41.54
CA TYR A 153 20.91 -36.93 -42.23
C TYR A 153 21.89 -38.08 -41.99
N GLN A 154 23.19 -37.84 -42.14
CA GLN A 154 24.22 -38.89 -42.03
C GLN A 154 24.46 -39.36 -40.59
N GLU A 155 24.27 -38.50 -39.60
CA GLU A 155 24.33 -38.87 -38.18
C GLU A 155 22.99 -39.40 -37.65
N SER A 156 21.95 -39.49 -38.50
CA SER A 156 20.60 -39.91 -38.12
C SER A 156 20.05 -39.09 -36.94
N VAL A 157 20.31 -37.78 -36.94
CA VAL A 157 19.84 -36.84 -35.92
C VAL A 157 18.55 -36.19 -36.41
N HIS A 158 17.47 -36.39 -35.66
CA HIS A 158 16.19 -35.77 -35.95
C HIS A 158 16.17 -34.29 -35.57
N PHE A 159 15.46 -33.51 -36.38
CA PHE A 159 15.32 -32.07 -36.13
C PHE A 159 14.32 -31.77 -35.00
N LEU A 160 13.25 -32.56 -34.88
CA LEU A 160 12.20 -32.38 -33.87
C LEU A 160 12.53 -33.13 -32.58
N TYR A 161 12.15 -32.53 -31.45
CA TYR A 161 12.63 -32.88 -30.12
C TYR A 161 11.85 -33.99 -29.39
N THR A 162 10.73 -34.44 -29.94
CA THR A 162 9.69 -35.15 -29.16
C THR A 162 10.10 -36.55 -28.67
N ASP A 163 11.17 -37.15 -29.19
CA ASP A 163 11.63 -38.50 -28.79
C ASP A 163 13.17 -38.68 -28.81
N SER A 164 13.95 -37.60 -28.81
CA SER A 164 15.41 -37.69 -28.98
C SER A 164 16.15 -38.17 -27.72
N THR A 165 17.14 -39.04 -27.91
CA THR A 165 18.02 -39.49 -26.81
C THR A 165 18.99 -38.38 -26.39
N SER A 166 19.53 -38.42 -25.16
CA SER A 166 20.55 -37.45 -24.70
C SER A 166 21.79 -37.41 -25.60
N GLU A 167 22.16 -38.55 -26.19
CA GLU A 167 23.23 -38.65 -27.17
C GLU A 167 22.90 -37.89 -28.46
N GLU A 168 21.67 -38.04 -28.96
CA GLU A 168 21.20 -37.35 -30.15
C GLU A 168 21.14 -35.83 -29.96
N TYR A 169 20.71 -35.37 -28.78
CA TYR A 169 20.80 -33.96 -28.39
C TYR A 169 22.24 -33.44 -28.42
N ALA A 170 23.18 -34.20 -27.85
CA ALA A 170 24.59 -33.79 -27.81
C ALA A 170 25.21 -33.75 -29.23
N LYS A 171 24.85 -34.69 -30.11
CA LYS A 171 25.25 -34.66 -31.52
C LYS A 171 24.66 -33.46 -32.25
N LYS A 172 23.39 -33.15 -32.03
CA LYS A 172 22.73 -31.99 -32.64
C LYS A 172 23.41 -30.67 -32.25
N GLU A 173 23.68 -30.47 -30.96
CA GLU A 173 24.38 -29.30 -30.46
C GLU A 173 25.82 -29.23 -31.01
N ALA A 174 26.52 -30.36 -31.11
CA ALA A 174 27.84 -30.41 -31.76
C ALA A 174 27.78 -30.00 -33.23
N ILE A 175 26.79 -30.48 -33.99
CA ILE A 175 26.55 -30.08 -35.38
C ILE A 175 26.26 -28.58 -35.47
N GLU A 176 25.43 -28.03 -34.56
CA GLU A 176 25.14 -26.59 -34.51
C GLU A 176 26.42 -25.75 -34.30
N ARG A 177 27.30 -26.17 -33.38
CA ARG A 177 28.57 -25.46 -33.12
C ARG A 177 29.53 -25.50 -34.32
N ILE A 178 29.68 -26.65 -34.98
CA ILE A 178 30.48 -26.76 -36.21
C ILE A 178 29.90 -25.89 -37.31
N PHE A 179 28.56 -25.86 -37.42
CA PHE A 179 27.89 -25.04 -38.40
C PHE A 179 28.17 -23.55 -38.19
N ILE A 180 28.09 -23.07 -36.96
CA ILE A 180 28.43 -21.68 -36.59
C ILE A 180 29.88 -21.37 -36.97
N ASP A 181 30.83 -22.25 -36.65
CA ASP A 181 32.24 -22.07 -36.99
C ASP A 181 32.46 -21.97 -38.50
N LYS A 182 31.81 -22.85 -39.29
CA LYS A 182 31.88 -22.83 -40.76
C LYS A 182 31.15 -21.62 -41.37
N ALA A 183 30.06 -21.15 -40.77
CA ALA A 183 29.25 -20.04 -41.25
C ALA A 183 29.73 -18.66 -40.74
N LYS A 184 30.82 -18.60 -39.96
CA LYS A 184 31.32 -17.41 -39.26
C LYS A 184 31.39 -16.15 -40.12
N ARG A 185 31.85 -16.26 -41.37
CA ARG A 185 31.90 -15.12 -42.31
C ARG A 185 30.51 -14.57 -42.61
N PHE A 186 29.54 -15.44 -42.89
CA PHE A 186 28.19 -15.03 -43.24
C PHE A 186 27.41 -14.53 -42.02
N ILE A 187 27.70 -15.05 -40.83
CA ILE A 187 27.22 -14.51 -39.54
C ILE A 187 27.69 -13.06 -39.39
N ALA A 188 29.00 -12.79 -39.54
CA ALA A 188 29.55 -11.44 -39.45
C ALA A 188 28.96 -10.46 -40.50
N GLU A 189 28.73 -10.93 -41.73
CA GLU A 189 28.03 -10.13 -42.76
C GLU A 189 26.57 -9.85 -42.36
N SER A 190 25.92 -10.79 -41.68
CA SER A 190 24.52 -10.68 -41.26
C SER A 190 24.33 -9.80 -40.01
N GLU A 191 25.33 -9.67 -39.15
CA GLU A 191 25.33 -8.82 -37.96
C GLU A 191 25.08 -7.34 -38.26
N ALA A 192 25.40 -6.86 -39.47
CA ALA A 192 25.13 -5.48 -39.88
C ALA A 192 23.63 -5.17 -40.03
N ASN A 193 22.78 -6.19 -40.19
CA ASN A 193 21.33 -6.01 -40.33
C ASN A 193 20.68 -5.74 -38.96
N ASN A 194 19.65 -4.89 -38.91
CA ASN A 194 18.81 -4.73 -37.72
C ASN A 194 17.79 -5.89 -37.62
N ILE A 195 17.09 -5.99 -36.48
CA ILE A 195 16.10 -7.06 -36.23
C ILE A 195 15.02 -7.06 -37.32
N GLU A 196 14.47 -5.90 -37.67
CA GLU A 196 13.43 -5.75 -38.70
C GLU A 196 13.87 -6.27 -40.07
N THR A 197 15.09 -5.91 -40.51
CA THR A 197 15.67 -6.36 -41.78
C THR A 197 15.90 -7.87 -41.77
N LEU A 198 16.34 -8.45 -40.64
CA LEU A 198 16.49 -9.89 -40.50
C LEU A 198 15.12 -10.58 -40.61
N THR A 199 14.11 -10.08 -39.91
CA THR A 199 12.73 -10.60 -39.98
C THR A 199 12.18 -10.58 -41.39
N GLN A 200 12.35 -9.49 -42.15
CA GLN A 200 11.94 -9.39 -43.55
C GLN A 200 12.69 -10.37 -44.46
N LYS A 201 13.99 -10.55 -44.27
CA LYS A 201 14.78 -11.54 -45.03
C LYS A 201 14.34 -12.97 -44.71
N MET A 202 13.94 -13.22 -43.47
CA MET A 202 13.50 -14.53 -43.01
C MET A 202 12.12 -14.90 -43.54
N SER A 203 11.16 -13.96 -43.56
CA SER A 203 9.82 -14.22 -44.11
C SER A 203 9.85 -14.64 -45.59
N GLN A 204 10.89 -14.24 -46.33
CA GLN A 204 11.08 -14.62 -47.73
C GLN A 204 11.65 -16.03 -47.93
N ILE A 205 12.46 -16.53 -46.98
CA ILE A 205 13.33 -17.69 -47.20
C ILE A 205 13.01 -18.85 -46.24
N CYS A 206 12.44 -18.55 -45.09
CA CYS A 206 12.27 -19.50 -43.99
C CYS A 206 10.81 -19.89 -43.81
N LYS A 207 10.47 -21.11 -44.22
CA LYS A 207 9.13 -21.69 -44.03
C LYS A 207 9.01 -22.34 -42.66
N GLU A 208 7.83 -22.20 -42.04
CA GLU A 208 7.49 -22.58 -40.65
C GLU A 208 7.95 -24.00 -40.24
N ASP A 209 7.77 -25.01 -41.09
CA ASP A 209 8.10 -26.41 -40.72
C ASP A 209 9.49 -26.88 -41.17
N THR A 210 10.24 -26.06 -41.92
CA THR A 210 11.49 -26.51 -42.58
C THR A 210 12.67 -25.59 -42.36
N TRP A 211 12.48 -24.44 -41.72
CA TRP A 211 13.55 -23.47 -41.48
C TRP A 211 14.77 -24.07 -40.77
N GLY A 212 14.52 -25.06 -39.91
CA GLY A 212 15.52 -25.83 -39.20
C GLY A 212 16.58 -26.48 -40.08
N TYR A 213 16.22 -26.82 -41.32
CA TYR A 213 17.10 -27.46 -42.29
C TYR A 213 17.74 -26.48 -43.26
N ILE A 214 17.34 -25.20 -43.23
CA ILE A 214 17.82 -24.16 -44.15
C ILE A 214 19.01 -23.42 -43.49
N PRO A 215 20.24 -23.56 -44.00
CA PRO A 215 21.43 -22.95 -43.41
C PRO A 215 21.33 -21.44 -43.22
N SER A 216 20.77 -20.72 -44.20
CA SER A 216 20.60 -19.26 -44.09
C SER A 216 19.67 -18.87 -42.94
N CYS A 217 18.61 -19.64 -42.69
CA CYS A 217 17.68 -19.40 -41.60
C CYS A 217 18.32 -19.64 -40.23
N LYS A 218 19.20 -20.65 -40.13
CA LYS A 218 20.01 -20.91 -38.93
C LYS A 218 20.97 -19.77 -38.62
N VAL A 219 21.62 -19.19 -39.64
CA VAL A 219 22.47 -18.00 -39.45
C VAL A 219 21.64 -16.82 -38.92
N TYR A 220 20.48 -16.55 -39.52
CA TYR A 220 19.64 -15.45 -39.04
C TYR A 220 19.11 -15.69 -37.62
N TYR A 221 18.72 -16.92 -37.27
CA TYR A 221 18.37 -17.30 -35.89
C TYR A 221 19.50 -17.00 -34.90
N HIS A 222 20.74 -17.38 -35.24
CA HIS A 222 21.90 -17.14 -34.40
C HIS A 222 22.15 -15.63 -34.19
N VAL A 223 22.14 -14.86 -35.28
CA VAL A 223 22.34 -13.39 -35.22
C VAL A 223 21.20 -12.71 -34.44
N LEU A 224 19.95 -13.19 -34.57
CA LEU A 224 18.82 -12.69 -33.79
C LEU A 224 19.03 -12.95 -32.30
N LYS A 225 19.41 -14.16 -31.90
CA LYS A 225 19.70 -14.49 -30.48
C LYS A 225 20.75 -13.57 -29.90
N GLU A 226 21.85 -13.34 -30.61
CA GLU A 226 22.92 -12.44 -30.14
C GLU A 226 22.50 -10.97 -30.07
N LYS A 227 21.58 -10.53 -30.94
CA LYS A 227 21.04 -9.17 -30.88
C LYS A 227 20.05 -9.00 -29.75
N LEU A 228 19.17 -9.99 -29.56
CA LEU A 228 18.20 -10.01 -28.48
C LEU A 228 18.88 -10.16 -27.11
N SER A 229 19.97 -10.92 -27.00
CA SER A 229 20.69 -11.09 -25.72
C SER A 229 21.37 -9.80 -25.21
N LYS A 230 21.50 -8.79 -26.07
CA LYS A 230 21.97 -7.45 -25.72
C LYS A 230 20.84 -6.53 -25.23
N LYS A 231 19.58 -6.97 -25.32
CA LYS A 231 18.40 -6.25 -24.81
C LYS A 231 18.26 -6.45 -23.30
N THR A 232 17.74 -5.43 -22.64
CA THR A 232 17.26 -5.54 -21.26
C THR A 232 15.98 -6.36 -21.18
N LEU A 233 15.65 -6.87 -19.99
CA LEU A 233 14.42 -7.64 -19.78
C LEU A 233 13.16 -6.83 -20.11
N SER A 234 13.14 -5.54 -19.73
CA SER A 234 12.03 -4.64 -20.05
C SER A 234 11.89 -4.42 -21.57
N GLU A 235 13.00 -4.29 -22.31
CA GLU A 235 12.96 -4.21 -23.78
C GLU A 235 12.41 -5.49 -24.42
N LEU A 236 12.77 -6.67 -23.89
CA LEU A 236 12.26 -7.95 -24.37
C LEU A 236 10.74 -8.07 -24.16
N VAL A 237 10.23 -7.73 -22.98
CA VAL A 237 8.78 -7.80 -22.72
C VAL A 237 8.00 -6.73 -23.48
N GLU A 238 8.57 -5.55 -23.71
CA GLU A 238 7.92 -4.55 -24.57
C GLU A 238 7.85 -5.02 -26.03
N MET A 239 8.86 -5.76 -26.51
CA MET A 239 8.81 -6.41 -27.82
C MET A 239 7.65 -7.42 -27.89
N GLU A 240 7.41 -8.22 -26.86
CA GLU A 240 6.28 -9.18 -26.84
C GLU A 240 4.92 -8.51 -27.04
N LYS A 241 4.71 -7.34 -26.41
CA LYS A 241 3.48 -6.55 -26.59
C LYS A 241 3.28 -6.06 -28.02
N GLN A 242 4.37 -5.71 -28.71
CA GLN A 242 4.34 -5.27 -30.11
C GLN A 242 4.01 -6.41 -31.08
N TYR A 243 4.15 -7.66 -30.67
CA TYR A 243 3.99 -8.83 -31.53
C TYR A 243 2.78 -9.72 -31.16
N ASN A 244 2.16 -9.51 -29.99
CA ASN A 244 0.99 -10.25 -29.51
C ASN A 244 -0.37 -9.80 -30.10
N ASP A 245 -0.41 -8.75 -30.93
CA ASP A 245 -1.63 -8.27 -31.58
C ASP A 245 -2.12 -9.14 -32.76
N GLY A 246 -1.42 -10.25 -33.05
CA GLY A 246 -1.76 -11.19 -34.11
C GLY A 246 -1.49 -10.67 -35.54
N GLU A 247 -1.17 -9.39 -35.71
CA GLU A 247 -0.79 -8.80 -36.99
C GLU A 247 0.73 -8.88 -37.21
N HIS A 248 1.52 -8.83 -36.13
CA HIS A 248 2.97 -8.62 -36.22
C HIS A 248 3.85 -9.82 -35.91
N MET A 249 3.30 -11.01 -35.60
CA MET A 249 4.13 -12.23 -35.42
C MET A 249 3.84 -13.38 -36.40
N PRO A 250 4.26 -13.25 -37.67
CA PRO A 250 4.18 -14.34 -38.65
C PRO A 250 5.51 -15.09 -38.90
N VAL A 251 6.58 -14.86 -38.10
CA VAL A 251 7.89 -15.54 -38.30
C VAL A 251 8.25 -16.41 -37.08
N PRO A 252 7.97 -17.73 -37.11
CA PRO A 252 8.25 -18.67 -36.02
C PRO A 252 9.66 -18.58 -35.43
N ILE A 253 10.67 -18.31 -36.27
CA ILE A 253 12.08 -18.24 -35.85
C ILE A 253 12.37 -17.02 -34.97
N LEU A 254 11.71 -15.88 -35.23
CA LEU A 254 11.87 -14.69 -34.40
C LEU A 254 11.29 -14.96 -33.00
N PHE A 255 10.13 -15.59 -32.95
CA PHE A 255 9.50 -16.01 -31.69
C PHE A 255 10.37 -16.98 -30.91
N GLU A 256 10.93 -18.00 -31.57
CA GLU A 256 11.86 -18.96 -30.95
C GLU A 256 13.13 -18.27 -30.41
N ALA A 257 13.72 -17.34 -31.16
CA ALA A 257 14.89 -16.58 -30.71
C ALA A 257 14.55 -15.67 -29.51
N TYR A 258 13.38 -15.04 -29.53
CA TYR A 258 12.84 -14.26 -28.43
C TYR A 258 12.64 -15.10 -27.17
N ARG A 259 11.86 -16.18 -27.25
CA ARG A 259 11.56 -17.08 -26.12
C ARG A 259 12.82 -17.65 -25.49
N PHE A 260 13.79 -18.09 -26.29
CA PHE A 260 15.08 -18.56 -25.80
C PHE A 260 15.81 -17.46 -25.01
N THR A 261 15.87 -16.24 -25.56
CA THR A 261 16.60 -15.14 -24.94
C THR A 261 15.93 -14.67 -23.67
N LEU A 262 14.61 -14.55 -23.67
CA LEU A 262 13.82 -14.21 -22.49
C LEU A 262 14.04 -15.25 -21.38
N GLY A 263 13.91 -16.54 -21.69
CA GLY A 263 14.15 -17.63 -20.74
C GLY A 263 15.54 -17.56 -20.11
N SER A 264 16.58 -17.36 -20.93
CA SER A 264 17.96 -17.23 -20.44
C SER A 264 18.18 -15.99 -19.56
N ALA A 265 17.56 -14.86 -19.91
CA ALA A 265 17.63 -13.64 -19.10
C ALA A 265 16.94 -13.83 -17.73
N LEU A 266 15.75 -14.44 -17.72
CA LEU A 266 15.01 -14.75 -16.50
C LEU A 266 15.77 -15.74 -15.61
N GLU A 267 16.33 -16.81 -16.17
CA GLU A 267 17.12 -17.79 -15.41
C GLU A 267 18.35 -17.14 -14.76
N LYS A 268 19.03 -16.23 -15.48
CA LYS A 268 20.18 -15.50 -14.95
C LYS A 268 19.81 -14.64 -13.73
N ILE A 269 18.71 -13.88 -13.82
CA ILE A 269 18.21 -13.07 -12.70
C ILE A 269 17.80 -13.98 -11.54
N ASN A 270 17.08 -15.08 -11.82
CA ASN A 270 16.67 -16.02 -10.81
C ASN A 270 17.86 -16.57 -10.01
N ARG A 271 18.91 -17.00 -10.71
CA ARG A 271 20.14 -17.51 -10.08
C ARG A 271 20.87 -16.44 -9.28
N GLU A 272 20.95 -15.21 -9.80
CA GLU A 272 21.59 -14.09 -9.11
C GLU A 272 20.88 -13.74 -7.80
N LEU A 273 19.55 -13.62 -7.84
CA LEU A 273 18.74 -13.26 -6.68
C LEU A 273 18.65 -14.40 -5.64
N MET A 274 18.53 -15.66 -6.08
CA MET A 274 18.55 -16.83 -5.17
C MET A 274 19.89 -16.99 -4.43
N SER A 275 20.99 -16.55 -5.04
CA SER A 275 22.34 -16.71 -4.48
C SER A 275 22.75 -15.55 -3.56
N ASP A 276 22.09 -14.40 -3.64
CA ASP A 276 22.45 -13.18 -2.91
C ASP A 276 21.20 -12.50 -2.34
N TYR A 277 20.93 -12.78 -1.06
CA TYR A 277 19.79 -12.18 -0.35
C TYR A 277 19.84 -10.65 -0.33
N GLY A 278 21.03 -10.03 -0.27
CA GLY A 278 21.14 -8.57 -0.27
C GLY A 278 20.62 -7.97 -1.58
N LYS A 279 20.87 -8.65 -2.70
CA LYS A 279 20.27 -8.28 -3.99
C LYS A 279 18.78 -8.55 -4.04
N LEU A 280 18.33 -9.70 -3.52
CA LEU A 280 16.90 -10.03 -3.44
C LEU A 280 16.10 -8.98 -2.64
N ASP A 281 16.57 -8.60 -1.45
CA ASP A 281 15.91 -7.57 -0.62
C ASP A 281 15.91 -6.20 -1.31
N SER A 282 17.02 -5.83 -1.96
CA SER A 282 17.10 -4.59 -2.75
C SER A 282 16.10 -4.60 -3.91
N GLU A 283 16.02 -5.68 -4.67
CA GLU A 283 15.10 -5.80 -5.81
C GLU A 283 13.65 -5.79 -5.34
N TYR A 284 13.33 -6.52 -4.27
CA TYR A 284 12.00 -6.49 -3.64
C TYR A 284 11.56 -5.07 -3.29
N ARG A 285 12.41 -4.30 -2.59
CA ARG A 285 12.10 -2.91 -2.22
C ARG A 285 11.89 -2.01 -3.43
N GLN A 286 12.72 -2.19 -4.46
CA GLN A 286 12.57 -1.44 -5.71
C GLN A 286 11.24 -1.79 -6.40
N CYS A 287 10.87 -3.07 -6.41
CA CYS A 287 9.61 -3.55 -6.98
C CYS A 287 8.38 -3.02 -6.25
N VAL A 288 8.36 -3.08 -4.90
CA VAL A 288 7.28 -2.49 -4.09
C VAL A 288 7.10 -1.01 -4.40
N LYS A 289 8.21 -0.28 -4.61
CA LYS A 289 8.18 1.14 -4.98
C LYS A 289 7.63 1.34 -6.40
N LYS A 290 8.22 0.71 -7.41
CA LYS A 290 7.82 0.84 -8.82
C LYS A 290 6.35 0.49 -9.03
N ILE A 291 5.91 -0.63 -8.46
CA ILE A 291 4.51 -1.06 -8.56
C ILE A 291 3.61 -0.11 -7.81
N GLY A 292 4.00 0.36 -6.61
CA GLY A 292 3.22 1.34 -5.88
C GLY A 292 3.02 2.65 -6.64
N GLU A 293 4.07 3.14 -7.30
CA GLU A 293 3.98 4.30 -8.20
C GLU A 293 3.01 4.03 -9.37
N LYS A 294 3.07 2.84 -9.98
CA LYS A 294 2.14 2.43 -11.04
C LYS A 294 0.69 2.36 -10.56
N VAL A 295 0.43 1.69 -9.43
CA VAL A 295 -0.88 1.64 -8.77
C VAL A 295 -1.40 3.05 -8.53
N SER A 296 -0.56 3.97 -8.05
CA SER A 296 -0.98 5.35 -7.74
C SER A 296 -1.51 6.14 -8.94
N VAL A 297 -1.08 5.83 -10.16
CA VAL A 297 -1.51 6.51 -11.39
C VAL A 297 -2.56 5.76 -12.22
N THR A 298 -2.73 4.45 -12.02
CA THR A 298 -3.74 3.62 -12.73
C THR A 298 -5.16 4.02 -12.33
N GLN A 299 -6.04 4.37 -13.27
CA GLN A 299 -7.44 4.60 -12.90
C GLN A 299 -8.10 3.26 -12.54
N MET A 300 -8.72 3.20 -11.35
CA MET A 300 -9.50 2.02 -10.92
C MET A 300 -10.91 2.16 -11.48
N ASP A 301 -11.01 1.93 -12.78
CA ASP A 301 -12.28 1.82 -13.47
C ASP A 301 -12.82 0.40 -13.19
N SER A 302 -14.08 0.10 -13.51
CA SER A 302 -14.74 -1.18 -13.23
C SER A 302 -14.13 -2.43 -13.92
N PHE A 303 -12.89 -2.38 -14.38
CA PHE A 303 -12.16 -3.51 -14.93
C PHE A 303 -11.56 -4.36 -13.80
N GLU A 304 -12.05 -5.61 -13.69
CA GLU A 304 -11.62 -6.59 -12.70
C GLU A 304 -10.09 -6.79 -12.67
N GLU A 305 -9.42 -6.67 -13.81
CA GLU A 305 -7.96 -6.90 -13.94
C GLU A 305 -7.09 -5.88 -13.18
N ASN A 306 -7.51 -4.61 -13.05
CA ASN A 306 -6.69 -3.59 -12.36
C ASN A 306 -6.65 -3.75 -10.83
N PHE A 307 -7.43 -4.71 -10.30
CA PHE A 307 -7.47 -5.06 -8.89
C PHE A 307 -6.55 -6.23 -8.52
N GLU A 308 -6.02 -6.93 -9.51
CA GLU A 308 -5.15 -8.10 -9.31
C GLU A 308 -3.67 -7.69 -9.30
N PRO A 309 -2.86 -8.16 -8.33
CA PRO A 309 -1.41 -7.92 -8.31
C PRO A 309 -0.69 -8.34 -9.60
N GLU A 310 -1.14 -9.44 -10.22
CA GLU A 310 -0.57 -10.02 -11.43
C GLU A 310 -0.58 -9.04 -12.61
N PHE A 311 -1.62 -8.18 -12.70
CA PHE A 311 -1.68 -7.13 -13.70
C PHE A 311 -0.47 -6.18 -13.58
N TYR A 312 -0.12 -5.79 -12.36
CA TYR A 312 1.01 -4.89 -12.11
C TYR A 312 2.36 -5.57 -12.30
N LEU A 313 2.47 -6.85 -11.91
CA LEU A 313 3.67 -7.66 -12.15
C LEU A 313 3.96 -7.82 -13.65
N GLY A 314 2.91 -7.89 -14.48
CA GLY A 314 3.05 -7.93 -15.94
C GLY A 314 3.76 -6.72 -16.57
N PHE A 315 3.82 -5.58 -15.87
CA PHE A 315 4.61 -4.42 -16.31
C PHE A 315 6.08 -4.48 -15.91
N TYR A 316 6.42 -5.29 -14.91
CA TYR A 316 7.75 -5.34 -14.32
C TYR A 316 8.21 -6.81 -14.18
N PRO A 317 8.74 -7.40 -15.25
CA PRO A 317 9.11 -8.82 -15.27
C PRO A 317 10.17 -9.20 -14.23
N GLU A 318 11.08 -8.27 -13.89
CA GLU A 318 12.04 -8.45 -12.81
C GLU A 318 11.36 -8.63 -11.44
N CYS A 319 10.21 -7.98 -11.26
CA CYS A 319 9.39 -8.08 -10.07
C CYS A 319 8.60 -9.38 -10.01
N ALA A 320 8.15 -9.90 -11.15
CA ALA A 320 7.55 -11.23 -11.22
C ALA A 320 8.54 -12.34 -10.83
N VAL A 321 9.81 -12.23 -11.27
CA VAL A 321 10.87 -13.17 -10.85
C VAL A 321 11.13 -13.04 -9.35
N THR A 322 11.23 -11.82 -8.85
CA THR A 322 11.44 -11.54 -7.42
C THR A 322 10.32 -12.12 -6.56
N ASP A 323 9.05 -11.93 -6.94
CA ASP A 323 7.89 -12.48 -6.26
C ASP A 323 7.92 -14.02 -6.21
N ASN A 324 8.21 -14.66 -7.35
CA ASN A 324 8.32 -16.12 -7.42
C ASN A 324 9.44 -16.65 -6.52
N ILE A 325 10.59 -15.98 -6.47
CA ILE A 325 11.69 -16.33 -5.56
C ILE A 325 11.25 -16.20 -4.10
N MET A 326 10.55 -15.13 -3.76
CA MET A 326 10.07 -14.93 -2.40
C MET A 326 9.10 -16.03 -1.97
N LYS A 327 8.18 -16.42 -2.86
CA LYS A 327 7.27 -17.56 -2.65
C LYS A 327 8.02 -18.88 -2.50
N GLN A 328 9.01 -19.13 -3.37
CA GLN A 328 9.85 -20.33 -3.30
C GLN A 328 10.64 -20.42 -1.99
N LEU A 329 11.13 -19.28 -1.47
CA LEU A 329 11.84 -19.19 -0.20
C LEU A 329 10.89 -19.08 1.01
N GLU A 330 9.58 -19.24 0.79
CA GLU A 330 8.53 -19.18 1.80
C GLU A 330 8.56 -17.89 2.64
N PHE A 331 8.86 -16.76 1.99
CA PHE A 331 8.73 -15.47 2.65
C PHE A 331 7.25 -15.14 2.89
N PRO A 332 6.88 -14.74 4.11
CA PRO A 332 5.48 -14.44 4.46
C PRO A 332 4.97 -13.08 3.94
N LEU A 333 5.86 -12.19 3.51
CA LEU A 333 5.52 -11.02 2.70
C LEU A 333 6.15 -11.19 1.33
N ASP A 334 5.43 -11.76 0.39
CA ASP A 334 5.80 -11.68 -1.01
C ASP A 334 5.39 -10.32 -1.60
N LEU A 335 5.66 -10.14 -2.89
CA LEU A 335 5.36 -8.90 -3.56
C LEU A 335 3.86 -8.75 -3.81
N ASN A 336 3.16 -9.86 -4.09
CA ASN A 336 1.70 -9.87 -4.22
C ASN A 336 1.02 -9.25 -3.01
N VAL A 337 1.32 -9.70 -1.79
CA VAL A 337 0.70 -9.16 -0.56
C VAL A 337 0.97 -7.65 -0.40
N ALA A 338 2.19 -7.20 -0.72
CA ALA A 338 2.54 -5.79 -0.66
C ALA A 338 1.78 -4.95 -1.71
N VAL A 339 1.50 -5.52 -2.88
CA VAL A 339 0.78 -4.87 -3.97
C VAL A 339 -0.73 -4.86 -3.71
N GLU A 340 -1.32 -5.95 -3.23
CA GLU A 340 -2.74 -6.04 -2.82
C GLU A 340 -3.08 -4.94 -1.83
N SER A 341 -2.23 -4.75 -0.81
CA SER A 341 -2.40 -3.66 0.14
C SER A 341 -2.46 -2.30 -0.55
N LYS A 342 -1.54 -2.01 -1.49
CA LYS A 342 -1.53 -0.72 -2.21
C LYS A 342 -2.74 -0.53 -3.14
N ILE A 343 -3.19 -1.59 -3.80
CA ILE A 343 -4.39 -1.57 -4.63
C ILE A 343 -5.59 -1.24 -3.74
N PHE A 344 -5.77 -1.99 -2.65
CA PHE A 344 -6.88 -1.80 -1.72
C PHE A 344 -6.92 -0.38 -1.14
N HIS A 345 -5.76 0.14 -0.70
CA HIS A 345 -5.62 1.53 -0.27
C HIS A 345 -6.17 2.52 -1.30
N LYS A 346 -5.87 2.30 -2.58
CA LYS A 346 -6.33 3.18 -3.65
C LYS A 346 -7.84 3.07 -3.90
N ILE A 347 -8.40 1.87 -3.90
CA ILE A 347 -9.86 1.65 -4.05
C ILE A 347 -10.62 2.39 -2.94
N VAL A 348 -10.16 2.22 -1.69
CA VAL A 348 -10.78 2.86 -0.54
C VAL A 348 -10.67 4.37 -0.65
N LYS A 349 -9.50 4.89 -1.04
CA LYS A 349 -9.33 6.33 -1.25
C LYS A 349 -10.27 6.88 -2.31
N GLN A 350 -10.41 6.22 -3.46
CA GLN A 350 -11.29 6.67 -4.54
C GLN A 350 -12.78 6.58 -4.16
N SER A 351 -13.22 5.46 -3.59
CA SER A 351 -14.62 5.30 -3.14
C SER A 351 -14.99 6.26 -2.01
N GLN A 352 -14.05 6.57 -1.12
CA GLN A 352 -14.27 7.53 -0.05
C GLN A 352 -14.17 8.99 -0.50
N GLU A 353 -13.42 9.32 -1.55
CA GLU A 353 -13.46 10.67 -2.17
C GLU A 353 -14.84 10.97 -2.80
N GLU A 354 -15.50 9.96 -3.36
CA GLU A 354 -16.87 10.06 -3.87
C GLU A 354 -17.90 10.16 -2.73
N ASN A 355 -17.74 9.34 -1.68
CA ASN A 355 -18.60 9.37 -0.49
C ASN A 355 -18.36 10.59 0.41
N GLU A 356 -17.17 11.17 0.46
CA GLU A 356 -16.88 12.40 1.21
C GLU A 356 -17.69 13.56 0.64
N LYS A 357 -17.76 13.65 -0.69
CA LYS A 357 -18.60 14.64 -1.34
C LYS A 357 -20.06 14.44 -0.94
N PHE A 358 -20.55 13.20 -0.93
CA PHE A 358 -21.93 12.87 -0.55
C PHE A 358 -22.21 13.10 0.95
N LEU A 359 -21.36 12.63 1.87
CA LEU A 359 -21.55 12.71 3.33
C LEU A 359 -21.29 14.11 3.88
N ILE A 360 -20.27 14.82 3.38
CA ILE A 360 -20.11 16.25 3.65
C ILE A 360 -21.33 16.99 3.09
N ASP A 361 -21.81 16.65 1.88
CA ASP A 361 -23.01 17.28 1.33
C ASP A 361 -24.29 16.87 2.06
N GLU A 362 -24.41 15.71 2.73
CA GLU A 362 -25.62 15.17 3.39
C GLU A 362 -25.69 15.51 4.89
N GLU A 363 -24.61 15.35 5.66
CA GLU A 363 -24.54 15.85 7.05
C GLU A 363 -24.48 17.38 7.09
N LEU A 364 -23.78 18.00 6.13
CA LEU A 364 -24.00 19.42 5.88
C LEU A 364 -25.27 19.66 5.08
N SER A 365 -25.96 18.72 4.40
CA SER A 365 -27.20 19.06 3.63
C SER A 365 -28.20 19.69 4.57
N GLY A 366 -28.35 19.12 5.78
CA GLY A 366 -29.17 19.66 6.86
C GLY A 366 -28.90 21.15 7.16
N ILE A 367 -27.66 21.60 6.94
CA ILE A 367 -27.14 22.95 7.17
C ILE A 367 -26.99 23.73 5.86
N ALA A 368 -26.80 23.06 4.72
CA ALA A 368 -26.46 23.58 3.40
C ALA A 368 -27.73 23.84 2.59
N TRP A 369 -28.77 23.01 2.69
CA TRP A 369 -30.12 23.39 2.27
C TRP A 369 -30.61 24.59 3.07
N ARG A 370 -30.32 24.64 4.39
CA ARG A 370 -30.61 25.81 5.22
C ARG A 370 -29.82 27.03 4.80
N LYS A 371 -28.53 26.88 4.51
CA LYS A 371 -27.66 27.98 4.06
C LYS A 371 -28.05 28.48 2.67
N GLN A 372 -28.32 27.59 1.72
CA GLN A 372 -28.86 27.93 0.40
C GLN A 372 -30.20 28.65 0.50
N LEU A 373 -31.08 28.23 1.42
CA LEU A 373 -32.33 28.93 1.70
C LEU A 373 -32.07 30.29 2.36
N GLU A 374 -31.20 30.38 3.37
CA GLU A 374 -30.82 31.62 4.05
C GLU A 374 -30.15 32.64 3.11
N GLU A 375 -29.42 32.16 2.09
CA GLU A 375 -28.74 32.94 1.06
C GLU A 375 -29.58 33.14 -0.21
N SER A 376 -30.81 32.59 -0.28
CA SER A 376 -31.65 32.71 -1.47
C SER A 376 -32.03 34.18 -1.72
N PRO A 377 -32.15 34.61 -2.99
CA PRO A 377 -32.56 35.98 -3.31
C PRO A 377 -33.88 36.38 -2.63
N GLU A 378 -34.84 35.46 -2.54
CA GLU A 378 -36.14 35.67 -1.93
C GLU A 378 -36.06 35.86 -0.41
N VAL A 379 -35.23 35.08 0.28
CA VAL A 379 -35.01 35.23 1.72
C VAL A 379 -34.24 36.51 2.01
N LEU A 380 -33.19 36.81 1.24
CA LEU A 380 -32.40 38.04 1.41
C LEU A 380 -33.22 39.31 1.14
N GLN A 381 -34.07 39.30 0.11
CA GLN A 381 -34.99 40.40 -0.19
C GLN A 381 -36.05 40.58 0.90
N THR A 382 -36.65 39.47 1.34
CA THR A 382 -37.63 39.46 2.43
C THR A 382 -37.02 39.95 3.73
N LYS A 383 -35.82 39.46 4.07
CA LYS A 383 -35.02 39.90 5.23
C LYS A 383 -34.78 41.40 5.19
N LYS A 384 -34.39 41.97 4.04
CA LYS A 384 -34.15 43.42 3.91
C LYS A 384 -35.41 44.24 4.23
N SER A 385 -36.57 43.79 3.75
CA SER A 385 -37.87 44.44 4.03
C SER A 385 -38.26 44.32 5.50
N LEU A 386 -38.20 43.12 6.07
CA LEU A 386 -38.57 42.86 7.46
C LEU A 386 -37.58 43.50 8.45
N ALA A 387 -36.29 43.58 8.12
CA ALA A 387 -35.27 44.23 8.95
C ALA A 387 -35.57 45.72 9.13
N GLN A 388 -36.11 46.39 8.10
CA GLN A 388 -36.58 47.78 8.21
C GLN A 388 -37.82 47.88 9.11
N LYS A 389 -38.81 46.99 8.92
CA LYS A 389 -40.03 46.96 9.74
C LYS A 389 -39.72 46.77 11.23
N TYR A 390 -38.80 45.85 11.55
CA TYR A 390 -38.46 45.52 12.93
C TYR A 390 -37.18 46.20 13.44
N ALA A 391 -36.70 47.25 12.77
CA ALA A 391 -35.46 47.93 13.14
C ALA A 391 -35.47 48.38 14.61
N GLN A 392 -36.58 48.97 15.05
CA GLN A 392 -36.77 49.51 16.41
C GLN A 392 -37.27 48.47 17.43
N THR A 393 -37.55 47.23 17.03
CA THR A 393 -38.01 46.19 17.94
C THR A 393 -36.82 45.60 18.72
N PRO A 394 -36.77 45.71 20.06
CA PRO A 394 -35.76 45.05 20.87
C PRO A 394 -35.87 43.53 20.74
N TRP A 395 -34.75 42.81 20.80
CA TRP A 395 -34.75 41.36 20.62
C TRP A 395 -35.61 40.63 21.67
N GLN A 396 -35.70 41.17 22.89
CA GLN A 396 -36.51 40.63 23.99
C GLN A 396 -38.01 40.61 23.66
N ASN A 397 -38.46 41.58 22.86
CA ASN A 397 -39.87 41.73 22.47
C ASN A 397 -40.14 41.18 21.07
N PHE A 398 -39.10 40.72 20.37
CA PHE A 398 -39.18 40.30 18.97
C PHE A 398 -40.21 39.19 18.78
N ARG A 399 -40.18 38.15 19.61
CA ARG A 399 -41.17 37.06 19.60
C ARG A 399 -42.60 37.56 19.72
N SER A 400 -42.90 38.38 20.73
CA SER A 400 -44.25 38.89 20.96
C SER A 400 -44.76 39.72 19.78
N THR A 401 -43.87 40.49 19.16
CA THR A 401 -44.20 41.27 17.95
C THR A 401 -44.43 40.35 16.75
N ILE A 402 -43.60 39.33 16.53
CA ILE A 402 -43.77 38.38 15.43
C ILE A 402 -45.06 37.57 15.58
N LYS A 403 -45.43 37.13 16.79
CA LYS A 403 -46.70 36.42 17.01
C LYS A 403 -47.92 37.27 16.68
N GLN A 404 -47.84 38.59 16.88
CA GLN A 404 -48.92 39.51 16.53
C GLN A 404 -49.01 39.69 15.01
N ASP A 405 -47.86 39.84 14.35
CA ASP A 405 -47.79 40.12 12.91
C ASP A 405 -47.95 38.86 12.04
N TYR A 406 -47.58 37.69 12.56
CA TYR A 406 -47.59 36.39 11.89
C TYR A 406 -48.04 35.28 12.87
N PRO A 407 -49.33 35.22 13.24
CA PRO A 407 -49.84 34.26 14.23
C PRO A 407 -49.71 32.79 13.80
N ASP A 408 -49.76 32.51 12.49
CA ASP A 408 -49.70 31.15 11.91
C ASP A 408 -48.29 30.71 11.50
N ILE A 409 -47.25 31.40 11.99
CA ILE A 409 -45.86 31.06 11.66
C ILE A 409 -45.31 29.91 12.52
N GLU A 410 -45.99 29.57 13.63
CA GLU A 410 -45.64 28.52 14.59
C GLU A 410 -46.36 27.17 14.34
N SER A 411 -47.44 27.16 13.55
CA SER A 411 -48.19 25.95 13.22
C SER A 411 -47.64 25.29 11.95
N ASP A 412 -47.67 23.95 11.90
CA ASP A 412 -47.24 23.14 10.74
C ASP A 412 -47.55 23.86 9.42
N PHE A 413 -46.56 23.90 8.51
CA PHE A 413 -46.65 24.49 7.18
C PHE A 413 -47.82 23.86 6.39
N SER A 414 -49.02 24.28 6.70
CA SER A 414 -50.30 23.84 6.18
C SER A 414 -50.82 24.92 5.24
N GLY A 415 -51.57 24.47 4.23
CA GLY A 415 -51.92 25.28 3.06
C GLY A 415 -51.31 24.72 1.77
N THR A 416 -51.46 25.48 0.70
CA THR A 416 -50.91 25.16 -0.63
C THR A 416 -49.38 25.23 -0.65
N GLU A 417 -48.74 24.57 -1.62
CA GLU A 417 -47.28 24.54 -1.75
C GLU A 417 -46.64 25.94 -1.77
N GLU A 418 -47.30 26.90 -2.42
CA GLU A 418 -46.86 28.29 -2.49
C GLU A 418 -46.99 29.02 -1.14
N GLU A 419 -48.07 28.80 -0.39
CA GLU A 419 -48.24 29.36 0.96
C GLU A 419 -47.20 28.79 1.93
N GLN A 420 -46.92 27.49 1.84
CA GLN A 420 -45.88 26.84 2.63
C GLN A 420 -44.50 27.41 2.30
N LYS A 421 -44.19 27.61 1.01
CA LYS A 421 -42.94 28.22 0.55
C LYS A 421 -42.77 29.65 1.07
N GLN A 422 -43.82 30.47 1.00
CA GLN A 422 -43.77 31.84 1.53
C GLN A 422 -43.59 31.88 3.05
N LYS A 423 -44.31 31.02 3.80
CA LYS A 423 -44.13 30.88 5.25
C LYS A 423 -42.68 30.48 5.59
N LYS A 424 -42.07 29.56 4.85
CA LYS A 424 -40.65 29.16 5.03
C LYS A 424 -39.69 30.33 4.78
N ILE A 425 -39.91 31.12 3.74
CA ILE A 425 -39.09 32.30 3.41
C ILE A 425 -39.18 33.36 4.52
N ILE A 426 -40.39 33.70 4.95
CA ILE A 426 -40.63 34.69 6.01
C ILE A 426 -40.04 34.22 7.33
N SER A 427 -40.30 32.97 7.73
CA SER A 427 -39.77 32.37 8.96
C SER A 427 -38.23 32.40 8.98
N THR A 428 -37.59 32.03 7.87
CA THR A 428 -36.13 32.05 7.73
C THR A 428 -35.57 33.48 7.81
N ALA A 429 -36.20 34.43 7.11
CA ALA A 429 -35.79 35.83 7.14
C ALA A 429 -35.90 36.45 8.55
N LEU A 430 -37.01 36.18 9.27
CA LEU A 430 -37.22 36.63 10.64
C LEU A 430 -36.21 36.03 11.61
N ARG A 431 -35.92 34.72 11.46
CA ARG A 431 -34.87 34.05 12.21
C ARG A 431 -33.54 34.77 12.03
N LEU A 432 -33.12 35.06 10.78
CA LEU A 432 -31.87 35.76 10.47
C LEU A 432 -31.79 37.16 11.13
N ILE A 433 -32.89 37.92 11.12
CA ILE A 433 -32.96 39.23 11.79
C ILE A 433 -32.79 39.08 13.30
N LEU A 434 -33.42 38.06 13.89
CA LEU A 434 -33.25 37.79 15.31
C LEU A 434 -31.78 37.49 15.64
N ILE A 435 -31.08 36.70 14.82
CA ILE A 435 -29.63 36.42 14.98
C ILE A 435 -28.84 37.73 15.05
N GLU A 436 -29.04 38.62 14.08
CA GLU A 436 -28.31 39.89 14.02
C GLU A 436 -28.58 40.76 15.25
N LYS A 437 -29.82 40.78 15.73
CA LYS A 437 -30.21 41.54 16.92
C LYS A 437 -29.65 40.97 18.23
N ILE A 438 -29.50 39.65 18.34
CA ILE A 438 -28.93 39.01 19.54
C ILE A 438 -27.41 38.90 19.49
N GLN A 439 -26.77 39.12 18.33
CA GLN A 439 -25.32 38.99 18.16
C GLN A 439 -24.49 39.77 19.20
N PRO A 440 -24.81 41.04 19.55
CA PRO A 440 -24.04 41.77 20.57
C PRO A 440 -24.12 41.13 21.97
N GLU A 441 -25.23 40.45 22.29
CA GLU A 441 -25.35 39.72 23.55
C GLU A 441 -24.61 38.37 23.47
N MET A 442 -24.62 37.70 22.31
CA MET A 442 -23.79 36.52 22.08
C MET A 442 -22.31 36.83 22.28
N ASP A 443 -21.82 37.94 21.73
CA ASP A 443 -20.42 38.36 21.85
C ASP A 443 -20.02 38.66 23.32
N LYS A 444 -20.97 39.13 24.14
CA LYS A 444 -20.76 39.27 25.60
C LYS A 444 -20.71 37.92 26.29
N LEU A 445 -21.61 37.00 25.94
CA LEU A 445 -21.68 35.66 26.51
C LEU A 445 -20.51 34.77 26.08
N GLU A 446 -19.84 35.05 24.95
CA GLU A 446 -18.62 34.35 24.54
C GLU A 446 -17.47 34.46 25.54
N LYS A 447 -17.50 35.46 26.43
CA LYS A 447 -16.52 35.57 27.52
C LYS A 447 -16.79 34.61 28.68
N LYS A 448 -18.01 34.08 28.79
CA LYS A 448 -18.35 33.08 29.81
C LYS A 448 -17.68 31.73 29.51
N SER A 449 -17.39 30.98 30.56
CA SER A 449 -16.95 29.59 30.45
C SER A 449 -18.07 28.68 29.91
N ILE A 450 -17.71 27.51 29.39
CA ILE A 450 -18.69 26.52 28.95
C ILE A 450 -19.57 26.06 30.12
N ASP A 451 -19.02 25.93 31.34
CA ASP A 451 -19.78 25.53 32.53
C ASP A 451 -20.87 26.53 32.92
N GLU A 452 -20.56 27.82 32.83
CA GLU A 452 -21.55 28.88 33.06
C GLU A 452 -22.66 28.85 32.00
N LEU A 453 -22.32 28.60 30.73
CA LEU A 453 -23.31 28.47 29.67
C LEU A 453 -24.20 27.24 29.85
N LEU A 454 -23.64 26.09 30.25
CA LEU A 454 -24.40 24.88 30.55
C LEU A 454 -25.37 25.09 31.71
N THR A 455 -24.95 25.82 32.73
CA THR A 455 -25.80 26.18 33.88
C THR A 455 -26.97 27.05 33.46
N GLU A 456 -26.73 28.07 32.64
CA GLU A 456 -27.78 28.94 32.11
C GLU A 456 -28.73 28.20 31.16
N LEU A 457 -28.21 27.26 30.36
CA LEU A 457 -29.02 26.39 29.50
C LEU A 457 -29.96 25.52 30.33
N ARG A 458 -29.48 24.89 31.40
CA ARG A 458 -30.32 24.11 32.33
C ARG A 458 -31.42 24.97 32.98
N ALA A 459 -31.09 26.21 33.33
CA ALA A 459 -32.02 27.09 34.02
C ALA A 459 -33.11 27.68 33.11
N ARG A 460 -32.84 27.82 31.81
CA ARG A 460 -33.68 28.59 30.89
C ARG A 460 -34.37 27.75 29.81
N CYS A 461 -33.75 26.66 29.37
CA CYS A 461 -34.33 25.78 28.35
C CYS A 461 -35.16 24.67 29.00
N LYS A 462 -36.38 24.46 28.52
CA LYS A 462 -37.20 23.31 28.94
C LYS A 462 -36.66 22.00 28.37
N GLU A 463 -36.67 20.94 29.17
CA GLU A 463 -36.28 19.59 28.72
C GLU A 463 -37.38 18.94 27.87
N GLY A 464 -36.98 18.24 26.79
CA GLY A 464 -37.88 17.40 25.98
C GLY A 464 -38.69 18.10 24.88
N GLU A 465 -38.78 19.44 24.87
CA GLU A 465 -39.36 20.21 23.77
C GLU A 465 -38.26 20.58 22.75
N GLY A 466 -38.52 20.42 21.45
CA GLY A 466 -37.59 20.88 20.41
C GLY A 466 -37.39 22.40 20.48
N ILE A 467 -36.18 22.90 20.18
CA ILE A 467 -35.95 24.35 20.08
C ILE A 467 -36.62 24.87 18.79
N ASP A 468 -37.82 25.42 18.90
CA ASP A 468 -38.34 26.32 17.87
C ASP A 468 -37.72 27.71 18.09
N TRP A 469 -37.20 28.32 17.02
CA TRP A 469 -36.58 29.65 17.07
C TRP A 469 -37.55 30.75 17.55
N LEU A 470 -38.85 30.49 17.46
CA LEU A 470 -39.91 31.34 18.00
C LEU A 470 -40.25 31.06 19.46
N SER A 471 -40.03 29.85 19.99
CA SER A 471 -40.60 29.43 21.28
C SER A 471 -39.88 30.00 22.51
N ASP A 472 -38.55 30.18 22.46
CA ASP A 472 -37.75 30.65 23.59
C ASP A 472 -36.46 31.40 23.16
N THR A 473 -36.59 32.71 22.98
CA THR A 473 -35.50 33.60 22.55
C THR A 473 -34.30 33.62 23.52
N GLN A 474 -34.52 33.41 24.82
CA GLN A 474 -33.42 33.36 25.79
C GLN A 474 -32.67 32.04 25.70
N CYS A 475 -33.39 30.91 25.63
CA CYS A 475 -32.76 29.60 25.41
C CYS A 475 -31.89 29.59 24.13
N ILE A 476 -32.38 30.17 23.04
CA ILE A 476 -31.65 30.25 21.75
C ILE A 476 -30.33 31.03 21.87
N LEU A 477 -30.33 32.15 22.61
CA LEU A 477 -29.14 32.97 22.81
C LEU A 477 -28.02 32.17 23.49
N TYR A 478 -28.33 31.49 24.59
CA TYR A 478 -27.37 30.67 25.33
C TYR A 478 -26.95 29.43 24.54
N TYR A 479 -27.91 28.77 23.87
CA TYR A 479 -27.65 27.56 23.08
C TYR A 479 -26.72 27.84 21.91
N ARG A 480 -26.94 28.93 21.17
CA ARG A 480 -26.07 29.29 20.05
C ARG A 480 -24.67 29.71 20.49
N THR A 481 -24.56 30.41 21.61
CA THR A 481 -23.25 30.77 22.17
C THR A 481 -22.49 29.50 22.60
N PHE A 482 -23.18 28.57 23.25
CA PHE A 482 -22.64 27.25 23.59
C PHE A 482 -22.21 26.47 22.35
N LEU A 483 -23.08 26.37 21.34
CA LEU A 483 -22.82 25.66 20.09
C LEU A 483 -21.57 26.20 19.38
N LYS A 484 -21.45 27.53 19.27
CA LYS A 484 -20.27 28.19 18.68
C LYS A 484 -18.99 27.85 19.44
N LYS A 485 -19.04 27.79 20.79
CA LYS A 485 -17.88 27.41 21.60
C LYS A 485 -17.47 25.96 21.40
N ILE A 486 -18.42 25.01 21.43
CA ILE A 486 -18.08 23.59 21.22
C ILE A 486 -17.59 23.33 19.79
N GLN A 487 -18.11 24.05 18.79
CA GLN A 487 -17.62 23.98 17.41
C GLN A 487 -16.16 24.44 17.30
N GLY A 488 -15.74 25.40 18.13
CA GLY A 488 -14.37 25.90 18.22
C GLY A 488 -13.40 24.97 18.97
N GLN A 489 -13.89 23.98 19.72
CA GLN A 489 -13.03 23.02 20.44
C GLN A 489 -12.34 22.05 19.47
N THR A 490 -11.16 21.55 19.86
CA THR A 490 -10.51 20.44 19.13
C THR A 490 -11.23 19.12 19.40
N LEU A 491 -10.92 18.09 18.60
CA LEU A 491 -11.48 16.75 18.80
C LEU A 491 -11.09 16.19 20.18
N GLU A 492 -9.84 16.42 20.60
CA GLU A 492 -9.30 15.98 21.89
C GLU A 492 -9.98 16.70 23.06
N GLU A 493 -10.23 18.01 22.95
CA GLU A 493 -10.95 18.78 23.97
C GLU A 493 -12.40 18.30 24.15
N LEU A 494 -13.06 17.91 23.06
CA LEU A 494 -14.40 17.34 23.07
C LEU A 494 -14.41 15.96 23.74
N LEU A 495 -13.49 15.07 23.35
CA LEU A 495 -13.36 13.74 23.95
C LEU A 495 -13.05 13.80 25.44
N ALA A 496 -12.16 14.71 25.85
CA ALA A 496 -11.81 14.93 27.26
C ALA A 496 -12.99 15.47 28.09
N SER A 497 -13.98 16.08 27.44
CA SER A 497 -15.17 16.66 28.06
C SER A 497 -16.43 15.82 27.85
N LYS A 498 -16.30 14.56 27.42
CA LYS A 498 -17.42 13.67 27.05
C LYS A 498 -18.48 13.60 28.15
N ASP A 499 -18.09 13.22 29.36
CA ASP A 499 -19.03 12.99 30.47
C ASP A 499 -19.84 14.26 30.78
N LYS A 500 -19.15 15.42 30.78
CA LYS A 500 -19.76 16.73 30.98
C LYS A 500 -20.86 17.05 29.97
N TYR A 501 -20.73 16.62 28.72
CA TYR A 501 -21.72 16.89 27.67
C TYR A 501 -22.77 15.78 27.56
N GLU A 502 -22.43 14.53 27.78
CA GLU A 502 -23.36 13.40 27.73
C GLU A 502 -24.34 13.37 28.91
N GLU A 503 -23.95 13.94 30.05
CA GLU A 503 -24.79 14.18 31.24
C GLU A 503 -25.48 15.57 31.20
N GLY A 504 -25.26 16.35 30.14
CA GLY A 504 -25.92 17.63 29.93
C GLY A 504 -27.40 17.49 29.51
N PRO A 505 -28.14 18.62 29.45
CA PRO A 505 -29.49 18.64 28.85
C PRO A 505 -29.50 18.00 27.46
N SER A 506 -30.64 17.44 27.04
CA SER A 506 -30.76 16.71 25.76
C SER A 506 -30.20 17.48 24.55
N LEU A 507 -30.38 18.80 24.51
CA LEU A 507 -29.88 19.68 23.44
C LEU A 507 -28.35 19.83 23.43
N VAL A 508 -27.73 19.86 24.61
CA VAL A 508 -26.28 19.88 24.79
C VAL A 508 -25.70 18.55 24.32
N LYS A 509 -26.28 17.44 24.79
CA LYS A 509 -25.88 16.09 24.39
C LYS A 509 -25.98 15.87 22.89
N PHE A 510 -27.09 16.27 22.28
CA PHE A 510 -27.30 16.17 20.84
C PHE A 510 -26.28 17.00 20.06
N SER A 511 -26.07 18.26 20.45
CA SER A 511 -25.10 19.15 19.79
C SER A 511 -23.67 18.65 19.91
N TYR A 512 -23.30 18.17 21.09
CA TYR A 512 -22.00 17.57 21.33
C TYR A 512 -21.77 16.38 20.40
N LYS A 513 -22.73 15.44 20.33
CA LYS A 513 -22.62 14.27 19.44
C LYS A 513 -22.46 14.67 17.98
N LEU A 514 -23.28 15.60 17.49
CA LEU A 514 -23.16 16.08 16.10
C LEU A 514 -21.81 16.76 15.81
N VAL A 515 -21.33 17.62 16.71
CA VAL A 515 -20.04 18.30 16.51
C VAL A 515 -18.87 17.32 16.61
N LEU A 516 -18.97 16.33 17.50
CA LEU A 516 -18.01 15.24 17.63
C LEU A 516 -17.98 14.40 16.35
N GLU A 517 -19.13 13.87 15.93
CA GLU A 517 -19.30 13.05 14.71
C GLU A 517 -18.74 13.78 13.49
N GLY A 518 -19.13 15.04 13.25
CA GLY A 518 -18.62 15.81 12.11
C GLY A 518 -17.10 16.04 12.13
N LYS A 519 -16.50 16.20 13.32
CA LYS A 519 -15.03 16.31 13.46
C LYS A 519 -14.32 14.96 13.29
N GLU A 520 -14.92 13.89 13.80
CA GLU A 520 -14.44 12.52 13.63
C GLU A 520 -14.45 12.10 12.17
N VAL A 521 -15.56 12.32 11.46
CA VAL A 521 -15.71 12.06 10.02
C VAL A 521 -14.66 12.85 9.22
N LYS A 522 -14.53 14.15 9.49
CA LYS A 522 -13.50 14.99 8.84
C LYS A 522 -12.08 14.46 9.09
N ARG A 523 -11.78 14.03 10.31
CA ARG A 523 -10.48 13.46 10.65
C ARG A 523 -10.24 12.16 9.90
N SER A 524 -11.23 11.29 9.80
CA SER A 524 -11.12 10.03 9.05
C SER A 524 -10.79 10.28 7.58
N PHE A 525 -11.47 11.22 6.92
CA PHE A 525 -11.13 11.60 5.54
C PHE A 525 -9.71 12.16 5.39
N GLU A 526 -9.23 12.97 6.35
CA GLU A 526 -7.85 13.46 6.33
C GLU A 526 -6.81 12.32 6.43
N LEU A 527 -7.09 11.29 7.24
CA LEU A 527 -6.21 10.13 7.41
C LEU A 527 -6.26 9.21 6.17
N ILE A 528 -7.41 9.09 5.52
CA ILE A 528 -7.55 8.28 4.30
C ILE A 528 -6.77 8.89 3.13
N LYS A 529 -6.78 10.22 3.02
CA LYS A 529 -6.11 10.91 1.91
C LYS A 529 -4.59 10.91 2.01
N ASN A 530 -4.03 10.75 3.21
CA ASN A 530 -2.61 11.00 3.48
C ASN A 530 -2.01 9.89 4.36
N ASP A 531 -1.26 9.00 3.71
CA ASP A 531 -0.59 7.86 4.35
C ASP A 531 0.35 8.29 5.49
N ASP A 532 1.16 9.33 5.29
CA ASP A 532 2.10 9.82 6.32
C ASP A 532 1.36 10.28 7.58
N LYS A 533 0.21 10.96 7.41
CA LYS A 533 -0.64 11.38 8.53
C LYS A 533 -1.31 10.20 9.21
N ARG A 534 -1.75 9.19 8.44
CA ARG A 534 -2.31 7.94 8.98
C ARG A 534 -1.29 7.19 9.82
N GLU A 535 -0.10 6.92 9.28
CA GLU A 535 1.00 6.26 9.98
C GLU A 535 1.40 7.03 11.24
N ALA A 536 1.51 8.36 11.16
CA ALA A 536 1.80 9.19 12.34
C ALA A 536 0.70 9.08 13.41
N ALA A 537 -0.58 9.05 13.01
CA ALA A 537 -1.71 8.90 13.92
C ALA A 537 -1.75 7.49 14.54
N TYR A 538 -1.50 6.45 13.76
CA TYR A 538 -1.32 5.07 14.21
C TYR A 538 -0.25 4.97 15.28
N TRP A 539 0.95 5.49 15.00
CA TRP A 539 2.06 5.46 15.96
C TRP A 539 1.80 6.25 17.24
N GLN A 540 1.15 7.40 17.12
CA GLN A 540 0.74 8.18 18.28
C GLN A 540 -0.27 7.40 19.14
N CYS A 541 -1.17 6.66 18.51
CA CYS A 541 -2.12 5.79 19.19
C CYS A 541 -1.47 4.61 19.90
N ILE A 542 -0.58 3.88 19.23
CA ILE A 542 0.20 2.80 19.83
C ILE A 542 0.98 3.30 21.06
N LYS A 543 1.56 4.51 20.99
CA LYS A 543 2.25 5.14 22.13
C LYS A 543 1.32 5.48 23.28
N ASN A 544 0.11 5.96 23.00
CA ASN A 544 -0.90 6.28 24.00
C ASN A 544 -1.40 5.00 24.68
N ILE A 545 -1.79 3.99 23.90
CA ILE A 545 -2.18 2.66 24.37
C ILE A 545 -1.09 2.05 25.25
N SER A 546 0.19 2.11 24.84
CA SER A 546 1.32 1.63 25.65
C SER A 546 1.39 2.31 27.03
N LYS A 547 1.13 3.62 27.11
CA LYS A 547 1.07 4.35 28.40
C LYS A 547 -0.12 3.92 29.24
N THR A 548 -1.29 3.74 28.62
CA THR A 548 -2.51 3.30 29.29
C THR A 548 -2.35 1.89 29.86
N ILE A 549 -1.84 0.95 29.05
CA ILE A 549 -1.50 -0.41 29.47
C ILE A 549 -0.50 -0.40 30.63
N LYS A 550 0.53 0.46 30.63
CA LYS A 550 1.48 0.56 31.75
C LYS A 550 0.85 1.04 33.06
N LYS A 551 -0.24 1.82 33.01
CA LYS A 551 -0.90 2.40 34.20
C LYS A 551 -2.07 1.57 34.72
N SER A 552 -2.75 0.82 33.85
CA SER A 552 -3.90 -0.01 34.24
C SER A 552 -3.46 -1.23 35.06
N GLY A 553 -4.38 -1.87 35.79
CA GLY A 553 -4.19 -3.25 36.25
C GLY A 553 -4.37 -4.22 35.08
N ILE A 554 -3.70 -5.39 35.11
CA ILE A 554 -4.04 -6.46 34.17
C ILE A 554 -5.34 -7.11 34.62
N LEU A 555 -6.40 -6.98 33.82
CA LEU A 555 -7.61 -7.79 33.94
C LEU A 555 -7.56 -8.86 32.85
N GLU A 556 -8.01 -10.08 33.15
CA GLU A 556 -8.09 -11.18 32.18
C GLU A 556 -8.95 -10.81 30.95
N THR A 557 -9.91 -9.90 31.10
CA THR A 557 -10.83 -9.43 30.05
C THR A 557 -10.32 -8.25 29.23
N ASN A 558 -9.07 -7.80 29.44
CA ASN A 558 -8.50 -6.73 28.62
C ASN A 558 -8.25 -7.26 27.20
N ASP A 559 -9.17 -6.92 26.31
CA ASP A 559 -9.09 -7.13 24.87
C ASP A 559 -8.44 -5.91 24.19
N ALA A 560 -7.56 -6.16 23.23
CA ALA A 560 -6.86 -5.12 22.48
C ALA A 560 -7.82 -4.17 21.77
N GLU A 561 -8.88 -4.69 21.15
CA GLU A 561 -9.87 -3.86 20.46
C GLU A 561 -10.55 -2.90 21.45
N SER A 562 -10.99 -3.42 22.60
CA SER A 562 -11.56 -2.59 23.67
C SER A 562 -10.62 -1.45 24.11
N ILE A 563 -9.32 -1.72 24.24
CA ILE A 563 -8.35 -0.69 24.62
C ILE A 563 -8.18 0.35 23.51
N ILE A 564 -8.08 -0.10 22.25
CA ILE A 564 -7.94 0.80 21.10
C ILE A 564 -9.15 1.74 21.00
N LEU A 565 -10.37 1.20 21.14
CA LEU A 565 -11.60 1.96 21.00
C LEU A 565 -11.84 2.95 22.15
N ASN A 566 -11.29 2.67 23.33
CA ASN A 566 -11.39 3.53 24.50
C ASN A 566 -10.25 4.55 24.61
N GLU A 567 -9.13 4.36 23.90
CA GLU A 567 -8.03 5.32 23.90
C GLU A 567 -8.41 6.58 23.09
N PRO A 568 -8.38 7.78 23.70
CA PRO A 568 -8.77 9.01 23.02
C PRO A 568 -8.01 9.23 21.71
N GLY A 569 -8.77 9.44 20.62
CA GLY A 569 -8.23 9.68 19.28
C GLY A 569 -7.88 8.42 18.48
N CYS A 570 -7.97 7.22 19.06
CA CYS A 570 -7.55 5.98 18.41
C CYS A 570 -8.66 5.20 17.73
N LYS A 571 -9.90 5.38 18.17
CA LYS A 571 -11.10 4.83 17.52
C LYS A 571 -11.19 5.16 16.03
N GLN A 572 -10.94 6.42 15.64
CA GLN A 572 -11.01 6.81 14.22
C GLN A 572 -9.86 6.25 13.41
N VAL A 573 -8.65 6.20 13.98
CA VAL A 573 -7.51 5.56 13.33
C VAL A 573 -7.80 4.07 13.10
N TYR A 574 -8.39 3.40 14.09
CA TYR A 574 -8.81 2.01 14.00
C TYR A 574 -9.80 1.78 12.86
N TYR A 575 -10.90 2.52 12.80
CA TYR A 575 -11.88 2.34 11.72
C TYR A 575 -11.34 2.66 10.33
N VAL A 576 -10.48 3.68 10.23
CA VAL A 576 -9.79 3.99 8.96
C VAL A 576 -8.91 2.79 8.55
N MET A 577 -8.18 2.20 9.48
CA MET A 577 -7.36 1.01 9.23
C MET A 577 -8.20 -0.24 8.95
N SER A 578 -9.35 -0.44 9.60
CA SER A 578 -10.33 -1.49 9.27
C SER A 578 -10.79 -1.41 7.83
N ASN A 579 -11.16 -0.22 7.39
CA ASN A 579 -11.55 0.03 6.00
C ASN A 579 -10.39 -0.16 5.03
N MET A 580 -9.13 -0.20 5.48
CA MET A 580 -7.91 -0.44 4.70
C MET A 580 -7.32 -1.85 4.88
N ASN A 581 -8.02 -2.77 5.56
CA ASN A 581 -7.53 -4.11 5.90
C ASN A 581 -6.24 -4.10 6.76
N GLU A 582 -5.93 -2.97 7.41
CA GLU A 582 -4.80 -2.81 8.34
C GLU A 582 -5.22 -2.98 9.81
N GLU A 583 -6.51 -3.20 10.10
CA GLU A 583 -7.00 -3.47 11.47
C GLU A 583 -6.25 -4.63 12.16
N LYS A 584 -5.92 -5.68 11.41
CA LYS A 584 -5.18 -6.83 11.94
C LYS A 584 -3.80 -6.43 12.46
N ARG A 585 -3.15 -5.44 11.82
CA ARG A 585 -1.90 -4.82 12.27
C ARG A 585 -2.10 -4.07 13.57
N PHE A 586 -3.12 -3.24 13.65
CA PHE A 586 -3.38 -2.45 14.85
C PHE A 586 -3.74 -3.32 16.06
N THR A 587 -4.70 -4.23 15.91
CA THR A 587 -5.10 -5.17 16.97
C THR A 587 -3.91 -6.00 17.44
N TYR A 588 -3.14 -6.58 16.51
CA TYR A 588 -1.95 -7.38 16.83
C TYR A 588 -0.93 -6.64 17.69
N PHE A 589 -0.62 -5.38 17.36
CA PHE A 589 0.38 -4.64 18.11
C PHE A 589 -0.12 -4.13 19.46
N ALA A 590 -1.42 -3.88 19.60
CA ALA A 590 -2.04 -3.65 20.91
C ALA A 590 -2.03 -4.93 21.77
N ASP A 591 -2.32 -6.10 21.20
CA ASP A 591 -2.21 -7.40 21.87
C ASP A 591 -0.77 -7.71 22.28
N THR A 592 0.20 -7.42 21.41
CA THR A 592 1.63 -7.59 21.70
C THR A 592 2.04 -6.76 22.93
N LEU A 593 1.56 -5.52 23.06
CA LEU A 593 1.80 -4.68 24.24
C LEU A 593 1.17 -5.27 25.51
N LEU A 594 -0.03 -5.83 25.43
CA LEU A 594 -0.70 -6.53 26.53
C LEU A 594 0.07 -7.77 26.95
N ASN A 595 0.46 -8.61 26.00
CA ASN A 595 1.20 -9.85 26.22
C ASN A 595 2.58 -9.56 26.84
N LYS A 596 3.28 -8.52 26.36
CA LYS A 596 4.54 -8.05 26.97
C LYS A 596 4.35 -7.66 28.44
N LYS A 597 3.23 -7.02 28.78
CA LYS A 597 2.92 -6.67 30.18
C LYS A 597 2.60 -7.92 31.01
N ARG A 598 1.74 -8.81 30.50
CA ARG A 598 1.40 -10.10 31.13
C ARG A 598 2.64 -10.92 31.43
N PHE A 599 3.58 -11.00 30.49
CA PHE A 599 4.85 -11.69 30.67
C PHE A 599 5.69 -11.10 31.81
N LYS A 600 5.74 -9.76 31.94
CA LYS A 600 6.48 -9.07 33.01
C LYS A 600 5.86 -9.24 34.39
N GLU A 601 4.53 -9.35 34.46
CA GLU A 601 3.78 -9.47 35.70
C GLU A 601 3.47 -10.93 36.09
N ALA A 602 3.69 -11.89 35.19
CA ALA A 602 3.56 -13.30 35.48
C ALA A 602 4.47 -13.67 36.68
N PRO A 603 3.96 -14.39 37.69
CA PRO A 603 4.77 -14.82 38.81
C PRO A 603 5.96 -15.61 38.27
N LYS A 604 7.18 -15.23 38.67
CA LYS A 604 8.37 -16.04 38.41
C LYS A 604 8.15 -17.38 39.10
N VAL A 605 7.69 -18.38 38.35
CA VAL A 605 7.74 -19.76 38.81
C VAL A 605 9.22 -20.02 39.09
N GLN A 606 9.56 -20.21 40.36
CA GLN A 606 10.86 -20.73 40.75
C GLN A 606 11.02 -22.08 40.03
N GLN A 607 11.88 -22.10 39.02
CA GLN A 607 12.37 -23.37 38.47
C GLN A 607 13.38 -23.89 39.49
N ASP A 608 12.94 -24.87 40.29
CA ASP A 608 13.82 -25.77 41.03
C ASP A 608 14.51 -26.77 40.09
#